data_AF-A0AAD4SV64-F1
#
_entry.id   AF-A0AAD4SV64-F1
#
_cell.length_a   1.000
_cell.length_b   1.000
_cell.length_c   1.000
_cell.angle_alpha   90.00
_cell.angle_beta   90.00
_cell.angle_gamma   90.00
#
_symmetry.space_group_name_H-M   'P 1'
#
loop_
_entity.id
_entity.type
_entity.pdbx_description
1 polymer ?
#
loop_
_entity_poly.entity_id
_entity_poly.type
_entity_poly.pdbx_seq_one_letter_code
_entity_poly.pdbx_strand_id
1 'polypeptide(L)'
;MASTIASFKYGDSLVVVGISICTAFLCEAISWVLIYRTNSYKSLRSTIDKASKKLEVMKTVETKVSIKKSKTKKIDRVETSLKESSRDLSLSKIKSGVVVALVLFVVFGFLNSLFEGKSIAKLPFSPAALVQKMSHRGIPGDDPTDCSMAFLYFLCSMSIRTNLQKFLGFAPPRGAAGSQGLFPMPDPKTN
;
A
#
# COMPACT_ATOMS: atom_id res chain seq x y z
N MET A 1 15.89 -32.03 0.37
CA MET A 1 14.80 -32.38 1.31
C MET A 1 13.67 -31.36 1.20
N ALA A 2 12.88 -31.41 0.11
CA ALA A 2 11.69 -30.55 -0.06
C ALA A 2 10.59 -31.24 -0.86
N SER A 3 10.52 -32.58 -0.78
CA SER A 3 9.44 -33.38 -1.34
C SER A 3 8.51 -33.78 -0.20
N THR A 4 7.56 -32.92 0.18
CA THR A 4 6.46 -33.32 1.10
C THR A 4 5.32 -32.30 1.24
N ILE A 5 5.21 -31.27 0.38
CA ILE A 5 4.04 -30.38 0.42
C ILE A 5 3.30 -30.48 -0.93
N ALA A 6 2.48 -31.52 -0.98
CA ALA A 6 1.19 -31.61 -1.67
C ALA A 6 1.16 -31.72 -3.21
N SER A 7 0.91 -32.94 -3.68
CA SER A 7 0.49 -33.33 -5.04
C SER A 7 -0.91 -32.80 -5.42
N PHE A 8 -1.15 -31.50 -5.30
CA PHE A 8 -2.33 -30.84 -5.89
C PHE A 8 -1.95 -30.20 -7.22
N LYS A 9 -2.87 -30.25 -8.20
CA LYS A 9 -2.73 -29.61 -9.53
C LYS A 9 -2.35 -28.12 -9.48
N TYR A 10 -2.54 -27.47 -8.32
CA TYR A 10 -2.25 -26.06 -8.05
C TYR A 10 -1.42 -25.84 -6.77
N GLY A 11 -0.67 -26.84 -6.30
CA GLY A 11 0.12 -26.75 -5.06
C GLY A 11 1.08 -25.55 -5.04
N ASP A 12 1.74 -25.29 -6.17
CA ASP A 12 2.65 -24.15 -6.35
C ASP A 12 1.93 -22.80 -6.16
N SER A 13 0.68 -22.68 -6.62
CA SER A 13 -0.10 -21.45 -6.43
C SER A 13 -0.41 -21.18 -4.96
N LEU A 14 -0.71 -22.23 -4.20
CA LEU A 14 -0.99 -22.13 -2.76
C LEU A 14 0.26 -21.72 -1.99
N VAL A 15 1.44 -22.23 -2.40
CA VAL A 15 2.73 -21.82 -1.83
C VAL A 15 2.99 -20.34 -2.10
N VAL A 16 2.76 -19.85 -3.32
CA VAL A 16 2.94 -18.42 -3.65
C VAL A 16 1.99 -17.54 -2.83
N VAL A 17 0.71 -17.94 -2.68
CA VAL A 17 -0.25 -17.23 -1.83
C VAL A 17 0.20 -17.23 -0.37
N GLY A 18 0.63 -18.38 0.16
CA GLY A 18 1.12 -18.51 1.53
C GLY A 18 2.34 -17.62 1.79
N ILE A 19 3.31 -17.59 0.86
CA ILE A 19 4.47 -16.70 0.94
C ILE A 19 4.05 -15.23 0.88
N SER A 20 3.06 -14.87 0.05
CA SER A 20 2.53 -13.51 -0.01
C SER A 20 1.90 -13.07 1.33
N ILE A 21 1.13 -13.95 1.98
CA ILE A 21 0.55 -13.70 3.31
C ILE A 21 1.66 -13.50 4.34
N CYS A 22 2.61 -14.43 4.45
CA CYS A 22 3.73 -14.34 5.39
C CYS A 22 4.57 -13.08 5.17
N THR A 23 4.85 -12.74 3.91
CA THR A 23 5.59 -11.54 3.54
C THR A 23 4.82 -10.27 3.88
N ALA A 24 3.49 -10.26 3.71
CA ALA A 24 2.66 -9.14 4.12
C ALA A 24 2.73 -8.89 5.64
N PHE A 25 2.64 -9.94 6.45
CA PHE A 25 2.82 -9.83 7.90
C PHE A 25 4.23 -9.38 8.28
N LEU A 26 5.27 -9.90 7.62
CA LEU A 26 6.66 -9.49 7.86
C LEU A 26 6.89 -8.02 7.51
N CYS A 27 6.40 -7.57 6.34
CA CYS A 27 6.49 -6.17 5.92
C CYS A 27 5.75 -5.25 6.90
N GLU A 28 4.58 -5.66 7.40
CA GLU A 28 3.82 -4.89 8.37
C GLU A 28 4.49 -4.87 9.75
N ALA A 29 5.08 -5.99 10.18
CA ALA A 29 5.86 -6.06 11.41
C ALA A 29 7.10 -5.15 11.35
N ILE A 30 7.84 -5.16 10.24
CA ILE A 30 8.99 -4.26 10.02
C ILE A 30 8.52 -2.81 10.01
N SER A 31 7.41 -2.51 9.32
CA SER A 31 6.82 -1.17 9.30
C SER A 31 6.41 -0.73 10.70
N TRP A 32 5.81 -1.62 11.49
CA TRP A 32 5.44 -1.35 12.87
C TRP A 32 6.66 -1.10 13.76
N VAL A 33 7.70 -1.92 13.65
CA VAL A 33 8.94 -1.75 14.43
C VAL A 33 9.65 -0.44 14.08
N LEU A 34 9.76 -0.10 12.79
CA LEU A 34 10.49 1.10 12.33
C LEU A 34 9.68 2.40 12.49
N ILE A 35 8.35 2.34 12.37
CA ILE A 35 7.48 3.53 12.39
C ILE A 35 6.78 3.69 13.75
N TYR A 36 6.10 2.64 14.23
CA TYR A 36 5.20 2.71 15.39
C TYR A 36 5.94 2.74 16.74
N ARG A 37 7.14 2.16 16.80
CA ARG A 37 7.98 2.25 18.00
C ARG A 37 8.50 3.67 18.24
N THR A 38 8.64 4.46 17.18
CA THR A 38 9.29 5.77 17.23
C THR A 38 8.33 6.82 17.80
N ASN A 39 8.75 7.50 18.88
CA ASN A 39 7.94 8.53 19.54
C ASN A 39 7.48 9.64 18.57
N SER A 40 8.25 9.91 17.51
CA SER A 40 7.88 10.87 16.45
C SER A 40 6.59 10.50 15.72
N TYR A 41 6.30 9.21 15.47
CA TYR A 41 5.06 8.84 14.79
C TYR A 41 3.85 9.00 15.71
N LYS A 42 3.99 8.66 17.01
CA LYS A 42 2.92 8.83 18.01
C LYS A 42 2.58 10.29 18.23
N SER A 43 3.59 11.17 18.37
CA SER A 43 3.37 12.60 18.53
C SER A 43 2.73 13.21 17.27
N LEU A 44 3.24 12.87 16.09
CA LEU A 44 2.74 13.40 14.81
C LEU A 44 1.32 12.94 14.49
N ARG A 45 0.99 11.66 14.73
CA ARG A 45 -0.37 11.10 14.65
C ARG A 45 -1.32 11.88 15.57
N SER A 46 -0.92 12.11 16.82
CA SER A 46 -1.73 12.86 17.79
C SER A 46 -1.96 14.32 17.36
N THR A 47 -0.96 14.97 16.76
CA THR A 47 -1.06 16.33 16.23
C THR A 47 -2.03 16.39 15.06
N ILE A 48 -1.97 15.42 14.15
CA ILE A 48 -2.87 15.31 13.01
C ILE A 48 -4.31 15.05 13.46
N ASP A 49 -4.55 14.14 14.41
CA ASP A 49 -5.90 13.86 14.92
C ASP A 49 -6.51 15.10 15.62
N LYS A 50 -5.70 15.79 16.44
CA LYS A 50 -6.12 17.04 17.10
C LYS A 50 -6.37 18.17 16.10
N ALA A 51 -5.53 18.34 15.08
CA ALA A 51 -5.67 19.36 14.06
C ALA A 51 -6.87 19.09 13.14
N SER A 52 -7.08 17.83 12.73
CA SER A 52 -8.21 17.41 11.89
C SER A 52 -9.54 17.62 12.62
N LYS A 53 -9.63 17.22 13.90
CA LYS A 53 -10.84 17.45 14.71
C LYS A 53 -11.10 18.95 14.92
N LYS A 54 -10.06 19.77 15.11
CA LYS A 54 -10.19 21.23 15.19
C LYS A 54 -10.66 21.85 13.88
N LEU A 55 -10.20 21.35 12.74
CA LEU A 55 -10.61 21.82 11.41
C LEU A 55 -12.09 21.50 11.14
N GLU A 56 -12.53 20.27 11.42
CA GLU A 56 -13.94 19.84 11.30
C GLU A 56 -14.88 20.71 12.14
N VAL A 57 -14.50 20.96 13.40
CA VAL A 57 -15.28 21.83 14.30
C VAL A 57 -15.30 23.28 13.78
N MET A 58 -14.19 23.81 13.24
CA MET A 58 -14.17 25.16 12.69
C MET A 58 -14.97 25.30 11.39
N LYS A 59 -14.95 24.30 10.50
CA LYS A 59 -15.75 24.28 9.25
C LYS A 59 -17.25 24.15 9.53
N THR A 60 -17.65 23.28 10.46
CA THR A 60 -19.06 23.13 10.86
C THR A 60 -19.61 24.38 11.58
N VAL A 61 -18.76 25.12 12.30
CA VAL A 61 -19.13 26.40 12.93
C VAL A 61 -19.21 27.54 11.90
N GLU A 62 -18.40 27.54 10.83
CA GLU A 62 -18.51 28.49 9.72
C GLU A 62 -19.81 28.33 8.92
N THR A 63 -20.28 27.10 8.67
CA THR A 63 -21.56 26.85 7.98
C THR A 63 -22.76 27.43 8.73
N LYS A 64 -22.64 27.59 10.07
CA LYS A 64 -23.72 28.11 10.93
C LYS A 64 -23.65 29.61 11.18
N VAL A 65 -22.51 30.28 10.96
CA VAL A 65 -22.32 31.70 11.31
C VAL A 65 -21.46 32.40 10.24
N SER A 66 -22.09 33.25 9.42
CA SER A 66 -21.44 34.07 8.38
C SER A 66 -20.48 35.14 8.96
N ILE A 67 -19.29 34.74 9.43
CA ILE A 67 -18.22 35.67 9.87
C ILE A 67 -16.97 35.47 9.00
N LYS A 68 -16.72 36.43 8.11
CA LYS A 68 -16.17 36.21 6.76
C LYS A 68 -14.71 36.65 6.49
N LYS A 69 -13.82 36.81 7.47
CA LYS A 69 -12.40 37.16 7.17
C LYS A 69 -11.34 36.79 8.21
N SER A 70 -11.67 36.85 9.51
CA SER A 70 -10.74 36.53 10.62
C SER A 70 -10.61 35.02 10.88
N LYS A 71 -11.73 34.27 10.76
CA LYS A 71 -11.77 32.81 10.95
C LYS A 71 -11.15 32.06 9.78
N THR A 72 -11.34 32.56 8.55
CA THR A 72 -10.71 32.03 7.32
C THR A 72 -9.18 32.00 7.42
N LYS A 73 -8.54 33.08 7.91
CA LYS A 73 -7.07 33.09 8.15
C LYS A 73 -6.60 32.08 9.21
N LYS A 74 -7.43 31.78 10.21
CA LYS A 74 -7.11 30.76 11.22
C LYS A 74 -7.28 29.34 10.65
N ILE A 75 -8.30 29.14 9.83
CA ILE A 75 -8.51 27.89 9.08
C ILE A 75 -7.35 27.64 8.12
N ASP A 76 -6.91 28.64 7.35
CA ASP A 76 -5.75 28.52 6.45
C ASP A 76 -4.46 28.14 7.19
N ARG A 77 -4.23 28.69 8.39
CA ARG A 77 -3.09 28.31 9.24
C ARG A 77 -3.19 26.87 9.74
N VAL A 78 -4.39 26.43 10.13
CA VAL A 78 -4.64 25.06 10.57
C VAL A 78 -4.50 24.07 9.41
N GLU A 79 -4.99 24.41 8.21
CA GLU A 79 -4.80 23.63 6.99
C GLU A 79 -3.33 23.54 6.59
N THR A 80 -2.58 24.63 6.70
CA THR A 80 -1.13 24.66 6.42
C THR A 80 -0.36 23.79 7.41
N SER A 81 -0.65 23.90 8.71
CA SER A 81 -0.03 23.08 9.77
C SER A 81 -0.40 21.60 9.62
N LEU A 82 -1.62 21.31 9.17
CA LEU A 82 -2.10 19.97 8.88
C LEU A 82 -1.41 19.41 7.64
N LYS A 83 -1.23 20.18 6.56
CA LYS A 83 -0.45 19.80 5.39
C LYS A 83 1.00 19.49 5.74
N GLU A 84 1.67 20.32 6.53
CA GLU A 84 3.06 20.11 6.94
C GLU A 84 3.20 18.85 7.79
N SER A 85 2.33 18.67 8.80
CA SER A 85 2.31 17.47 9.62
C SER A 85 2.01 16.20 8.80
N SER A 86 1.12 16.31 7.80
CA SER A 86 0.81 15.23 6.86
C SER A 86 2.01 14.89 5.98
N ARG A 87 2.75 15.91 5.51
CA ARG A 87 3.96 15.76 4.70
C ARG A 87 5.05 15.03 5.51
N ASP A 88 5.29 15.43 6.74
CA ASP A 88 6.29 14.78 7.60
C ASP A 88 5.91 13.33 7.94
N LEU A 89 4.61 13.06 8.08
CA LEU A 89 4.10 11.70 8.28
C LEU A 89 4.28 10.85 7.02
N SER A 90 4.01 11.42 5.85
CA SER A 90 4.26 10.78 4.55
C SER A 90 5.75 10.51 4.33
N LEU A 91 6.64 11.45 4.66
CA LEU A 91 8.10 11.24 4.58
C LEU A 91 8.58 10.14 5.51
N SER A 92 8.03 10.06 6.72
CA SER A 92 8.33 8.98 7.66
C SER A 92 7.88 7.62 7.12
N LYS A 93 6.71 7.56 6.46
CA LYS A 93 6.21 6.34 5.78
C LYS A 93 7.03 5.98 4.53
N ILE A 94 7.54 6.97 3.79
CA ILE A 94 8.38 6.75 2.60
C ILE A 94 9.72 6.13 3.01
N LYS A 95 10.36 6.61 4.09
CA LYS A 95 11.61 6.03 4.60
C LYS A 95 11.48 4.54 4.94
N SER A 96 10.43 4.17 5.67
CA SER A 96 10.11 2.76 5.93
C SER A 96 9.66 2.01 4.68
N GLY A 97 8.99 2.69 3.75
CA GLY A 97 8.54 2.14 2.48
C GLY A 97 9.70 1.64 1.61
N VAL A 98 10.85 2.31 1.66
CA VAL A 98 12.08 1.83 0.98
C VAL A 98 12.55 0.49 1.55
N VAL A 99 12.57 0.34 2.88
CA VAL A 99 12.95 -0.93 3.52
C VAL A 99 11.97 -2.05 3.15
N VAL A 100 10.66 -1.75 3.16
CA VAL A 100 9.62 -2.69 2.72
C VAL A 100 9.78 -3.07 1.25
N ALA A 101 10.14 -2.11 0.39
CA ALA A 101 10.39 -2.36 -1.03
C ALA A 101 11.61 -3.26 -1.25
N LEU A 102 12.69 -3.07 -0.48
CA LEU A 102 13.86 -3.95 -0.52
C LEU A 102 13.53 -5.38 -0.11
N VAL A 103 12.80 -5.57 0.99
CA VAL A 103 12.35 -6.91 1.44
C VAL A 103 11.50 -7.57 0.35
N LEU A 104 10.56 -6.83 -0.22
CA LEU A 104 9.76 -7.30 -1.33
C LEU A 104 10.58 -7.71 -2.55
N PHE A 105 11.60 -6.93 -2.90
CA PHE A 105 12.46 -7.19 -4.05
C PHE A 105 13.24 -8.49 -3.86
N VAL A 106 13.78 -8.72 -2.66
CA VAL A 106 14.49 -9.97 -2.33
C VAL A 106 13.55 -11.17 -2.40
N VAL A 107 12.35 -11.08 -1.80
CA VAL A 107 11.36 -12.16 -1.86
C VAL A 107 10.91 -12.42 -3.31
N PHE A 108 10.67 -11.36 -4.08
CA PHE A 108 10.31 -11.48 -5.48
C PHE A 108 11.41 -12.16 -6.30
N GLY A 109 12.67 -11.77 -6.11
CA GLY A 109 13.80 -12.41 -6.78
C GLY A 109 13.93 -13.90 -6.44
N PHE A 110 13.76 -14.25 -5.16
CA PHE A 110 13.77 -15.65 -4.71
C PHE A 110 12.65 -16.46 -5.36
N LEU A 111 11.41 -15.94 -5.34
CA LEU A 111 10.28 -16.60 -6.00
C LEU A 111 10.48 -16.72 -7.52
N ASN A 112 11.05 -15.68 -8.15
CA ASN A 112 11.28 -15.68 -9.58
C ASN A 112 12.29 -16.75 -9.99
N SER A 113 13.31 -16.99 -9.16
CA SER A 113 14.28 -18.08 -9.36
C SER A 113 13.67 -19.47 -9.13
N LEU A 114 12.73 -19.63 -8.20
CA LEU A 114 12.11 -20.93 -7.91
C LEU A 114 11.08 -21.37 -8.95
N PHE A 115 10.35 -20.42 -9.53
CA PHE A 115 9.22 -20.68 -10.41
C PHE A 115 9.44 -20.18 -11.85
N GLU A 116 10.70 -19.97 -12.24
CA GLU A 116 11.04 -19.54 -13.59
C GLU A 116 10.50 -20.51 -14.64
N GLY A 117 9.83 -19.97 -15.66
CA GLY A 117 9.34 -20.74 -16.79
C GLY A 117 8.25 -21.76 -16.46
N LYS A 118 7.59 -21.67 -15.30
CA LYS A 118 6.48 -22.57 -14.91
C LYS A 118 5.16 -21.82 -14.84
N SER A 119 4.11 -22.37 -15.45
CA SER A 119 2.74 -21.91 -15.21
C SER A 119 2.26 -22.41 -13.84
N ILE A 120 1.83 -21.48 -12.98
CA ILE A 120 1.52 -21.77 -11.57
C ILE A 120 0.02 -21.83 -11.31
N ALA A 121 -0.75 -21.08 -12.08
CA ALA A 121 -2.21 -21.07 -11.98
C ALA A 121 -2.84 -20.91 -13.36
N LYS A 122 -4.10 -21.33 -13.46
CA LYS A 122 -4.96 -21.09 -14.62
C LYS A 122 -6.02 -20.08 -14.24
N LEU A 123 -6.21 -19.06 -15.07
CA LEU A 123 -7.28 -18.09 -14.90
C LEU A 123 -8.61 -18.71 -15.37
N PRO A 124 -9.72 -18.51 -14.63
CA PRO A 124 -11.02 -19.07 -14.98
C PRO A 124 -11.72 -18.31 -16.12
N PHE A 125 -11.11 -17.24 -16.62
CA PHE A 125 -11.62 -16.39 -17.71
C PHE A 125 -10.50 -16.10 -18.70
N SER A 126 -10.86 -15.80 -19.96
CA SER A 126 -9.90 -15.31 -20.96
C SER A 126 -9.52 -13.85 -20.63
N PRO A 127 -8.29 -13.57 -20.17
CA PRO A 127 -7.91 -12.24 -19.72
C PRO A 127 -7.89 -11.25 -20.89
N ALA A 128 -8.27 -10.00 -20.63
CA ALA A 128 -8.09 -8.92 -21.60
C ALA A 128 -6.61 -8.79 -22.01
N ALA A 129 -6.32 -8.38 -23.25
CA ALA A 129 -4.98 -8.43 -23.84
C ALA A 129 -3.86 -7.77 -23.00
N LEU A 130 -4.17 -6.70 -22.24
CA LEU A 130 -3.22 -6.06 -21.32
C LEU A 130 -2.87 -6.96 -20.12
N VAL A 131 -3.89 -7.58 -19.53
CA VAL A 131 -3.75 -8.49 -18.38
C VAL A 131 -3.05 -9.77 -18.81
N GLN A 132 -3.37 -10.28 -20.00
CA GLN A 132 -2.73 -11.45 -20.58
C GLN A 132 -1.21 -11.25 -20.74
N LYS A 133 -0.77 -10.11 -21.29
CA LYS A 133 0.66 -9.79 -21.41
C LYS A 133 1.38 -9.76 -20.06
N MET A 134 0.69 -9.33 -19.01
CA MET A 134 1.26 -9.29 -17.65
C MET A 134 1.25 -10.69 -17.00
N SER A 135 0.17 -11.46 -17.18
CA SER A 135 0.05 -12.81 -16.64
C SER A 135 1.03 -13.79 -17.30
N HIS A 136 1.33 -13.62 -18.59
CA HIS A 136 2.23 -14.49 -19.36
C HIS A 136 3.71 -14.11 -19.27
N ARG A 137 4.05 -13.02 -18.59
CA ARG A 137 5.43 -12.57 -18.53
C ARG A 137 6.29 -13.59 -17.78
N GLY A 138 7.28 -14.16 -18.47
CA GLY A 138 8.25 -15.09 -17.88
C GLY A 138 7.81 -16.56 -17.84
N ILE A 139 6.73 -16.92 -18.56
CA ILE A 139 6.31 -18.32 -18.74
C ILE A 139 6.34 -18.72 -20.24
N PRO A 140 6.87 -19.91 -20.58
CA PRO A 140 6.75 -20.49 -21.90
C PRO A 140 5.38 -21.16 -22.05
N GLY A 141 4.63 -20.79 -23.09
CA GLY A 141 3.32 -21.36 -23.38
C GLY A 141 2.45 -20.40 -24.18
N ASP A 142 1.51 -20.97 -24.95
CA ASP A 142 0.59 -20.23 -25.82
C ASP A 142 -0.86 -20.27 -25.31
N ASP A 143 -1.10 -20.90 -24.14
CA ASP A 143 -2.43 -20.97 -23.55
C ASP A 143 -2.75 -19.66 -22.80
N PRO A 144 -3.69 -18.84 -23.29
CA PRO A 144 -3.99 -17.51 -22.76
C PRO A 144 -4.52 -17.51 -21.32
N THR A 145 -4.84 -18.68 -20.76
CA THR A 145 -5.28 -18.84 -19.38
C THR A 145 -4.14 -19.01 -18.39
N ASP A 146 -2.89 -19.13 -18.85
CA ASP A 146 -1.75 -19.33 -17.95
C ASP A 146 -1.39 -18.07 -17.14
N CYS A 147 -0.90 -18.33 -15.92
CA CYS A 147 -0.57 -17.32 -14.95
C CYS A 147 0.83 -17.55 -14.38
N SER A 148 1.69 -16.55 -14.57
CA SER A 148 3.02 -16.48 -13.99
C SER A 148 2.98 -16.24 -12.48
N MET A 149 4.04 -16.67 -11.81
CA MET A 149 4.30 -16.32 -10.41
C MET A 149 4.17 -14.83 -10.16
N ALA A 150 4.82 -14.03 -11.00
CA ALA A 150 4.96 -12.60 -10.78
C ALA A 150 3.61 -11.90 -10.73
N PHE A 151 2.70 -12.26 -11.63
CA PHE A 151 1.36 -11.70 -11.66
C PHE A 151 0.55 -12.09 -10.43
N LEU A 152 0.53 -13.38 -10.08
CA LEU A 152 -0.20 -13.88 -8.92
C LEU A 152 0.32 -13.30 -7.61
N TYR A 153 1.65 -13.28 -7.42
CA TYR A 153 2.29 -12.69 -6.26
C TYR A 153 2.02 -11.19 -6.14
N PHE A 154 2.04 -10.45 -7.25
CA PHE A 154 1.74 -9.02 -7.24
C PHE A 154 0.29 -8.76 -6.82
N LEU A 155 -0.67 -9.47 -7.40
CA LEU A 155 -2.09 -9.35 -7.06
C LEU A 155 -2.38 -9.72 -5.61
N CYS A 156 -1.81 -10.83 -5.13
CA CYS A 156 -1.93 -11.25 -3.74
C CYS A 156 -1.29 -10.22 -2.80
N SER A 157 -0.10 -9.74 -3.11
CA SER A 157 0.62 -8.78 -2.26
C SER A 157 -0.11 -7.45 -2.15
N MET A 158 -0.65 -6.92 -3.26
CA MET A 158 -1.44 -5.69 -3.25
C MET A 158 -2.76 -5.89 -2.50
N SER A 159 -3.47 -6.98 -2.76
CA SER A 159 -4.74 -7.28 -2.09
C SER A 159 -4.57 -7.50 -0.59
N ILE A 160 -3.66 -8.38 -0.18
CA ILE A 160 -3.49 -8.75 1.23
C ILE A 160 -2.95 -7.57 2.02
N ARG A 161 -1.91 -6.89 1.53
CA ARG A 161 -1.28 -5.79 2.27
C ARG A 161 -2.22 -4.59 2.43
N THR A 162 -2.93 -4.20 1.38
CA THR A 162 -3.85 -3.05 1.48
C THR A 162 -5.02 -3.34 2.42
N ASN A 163 -5.51 -4.58 2.45
CA ASN A 163 -6.56 -4.99 3.39
C ASN A 163 -6.03 -5.14 4.82
N LEU A 164 -4.82 -5.66 5.01
CA LEU A 164 -4.16 -5.75 6.31
C LEU A 164 -3.94 -4.36 6.93
N GLN A 165 -3.48 -3.39 6.14
CA GLN A 165 -3.30 -2.01 6.59
C GLN A 165 -4.61 -1.32 6.98
N LYS A 166 -5.71 -1.61 6.25
CA LYS A 166 -7.05 -1.13 6.62
C LYS A 166 -7.53 -1.77 7.92
N PHE A 167 -7.35 -3.07 8.06
CA PHE A 167 -7.75 -3.83 9.25
C PHE A 167 -7.01 -3.34 10.50
N LEU A 168 -5.71 -3.09 10.39
CA LEU A 168 -4.88 -2.62 11.51
C LEU A 168 -5.00 -1.10 11.78
N GLY A 169 -5.79 -0.36 11.01
CA GLY A 169 -5.93 1.10 11.17
C GLY A 169 -4.65 1.88 10.86
N PHE A 170 -3.75 1.28 10.08
CA PHE A 170 -2.50 1.85 9.60
C PHE A 170 -2.64 2.49 8.21
N ALA A 171 -3.80 2.28 7.59
CA ALA A 171 -4.22 2.94 6.36
C ALA A 171 -4.03 4.46 6.49
N PRO A 172 -3.35 5.08 5.52
CA PRO A 172 -3.31 6.53 5.44
C PRO A 172 -4.72 7.12 5.41
N PRO A 173 -4.97 8.28 6.05
CA PRO A 173 -6.24 8.98 5.92
C PRO A 173 -6.57 9.19 4.44
N ARG A 174 -7.83 8.92 4.06
CA ARG A 174 -8.33 9.18 2.70
C ARG A 174 -8.13 10.66 2.38
N GLY A 175 -7.16 10.98 1.51
CA GLY A 175 -6.79 12.36 1.17
C GLY A 175 -5.36 12.78 1.51
N ALA A 176 -4.57 11.96 2.21
CA ALA A 176 -3.13 12.18 2.32
C ALA A 176 -2.46 11.87 0.98
N ALA A 177 -2.38 12.91 0.14
CA ALA A 177 -1.71 12.90 -1.16
C ALA A 177 -0.33 12.22 -1.05
N GLY A 178 -0.14 11.15 -1.82
CA GLY A 178 1.13 10.41 -1.92
C GLY A 178 1.17 9.03 -1.25
N SER A 179 0.09 8.57 -0.63
CA SER A 179 0.14 7.32 0.17
C SER A 179 -0.50 6.08 -0.49
N GLN A 180 -1.12 6.24 -1.66
CA GLN A 180 -1.77 5.14 -2.38
C GLN A 180 -1.58 5.16 -3.90
N GLY A 181 -0.78 6.10 -4.42
CA GLY A 181 -0.51 6.26 -5.84
C GLY A 181 0.96 6.54 -6.09
N LEU A 182 1.50 5.92 -7.15
CA LEU A 182 2.87 6.08 -7.65
C LEU A 182 3.18 7.51 -8.12
N PHE A 183 2.19 8.41 -8.08
CA PHE A 183 2.30 9.81 -8.48
C PHE A 183 1.98 10.72 -7.30
N PRO A 184 2.92 11.60 -6.90
CA PRO A 184 2.58 12.79 -6.13
C PRO A 184 1.57 13.61 -6.95
N MET A 185 0.41 13.93 -6.39
CA MET A 185 -0.47 14.93 -6.99
C MET A 185 0.23 16.29 -6.84
N PRO A 186 0.50 17.02 -7.93
CA PRO A 186 0.99 18.40 -7.83
C PRO A 186 0.02 19.22 -6.98
N ASP A 187 0.55 20.08 -6.11
CA ASP A 187 -0.26 20.97 -5.29
C ASP A 187 -1.24 21.76 -6.17
N PRO A 188 -2.55 21.83 -5.84
CA PRO A 188 -3.55 22.57 -6.62
C PRO A 188 -3.44 24.10 -6.41
N LYS A 189 -2.24 24.64 -6.25
CA LYS A 189 -1.98 26.08 -6.14
C LYS A 189 -0.66 26.43 -6.82
N THR A 190 -0.66 26.38 -8.15
CA THR A 190 0.23 27.20 -8.97
C THR A 190 -0.61 27.90 -10.04
N ASN A 191 -0.72 29.22 -9.86
CA ASN A 191 -1.46 30.25 -10.61
C ASN A 191 -2.94 30.39 -10.25
#